data_AF-A0A6P1ZVD4-F1
#
_entry.id   AF-A0A6P1ZVD4-F1
#
_cell.length_a   1.000
_cell.length_b   1.000
_cell.length_c   1.000
_cell.angle_alpha   90.00
_cell.angle_beta   90.00
_cell.angle_gamma   90.00
#
_symmetry.space_group_name_H-M   'P 1'
#
loop_
_entity.id
_entity.type
_entity.pdbx_description
1 polymer ?
#
loop_
_entity_poly.entity_id
_entity_poly.type
_entity_poly.pdbx_seq_one_letter_code
_entity_poly.pdbx_strand_id
1 'polypeptide(L)' 'MITKKRLTNVPVLHSEVKQRHQIVVTPTAWETMKKEADSRGISVSELIEGFGRGLINQKPS' A
#
# COMPACT_ATOMS: atom_id res chain seq x y z
N MET A 1 32.20 12.62 7.80
CA MET A 1 30.81 12.54 8.29
C MET A 1 29.93 13.26 7.28
N ILE A 2 29.19 12.54 6.44
CA ILE A 2 28.38 13.17 5.38
C ILE A 2 26.92 13.12 5.82
N THR A 3 26.43 14.26 6.31
CA THR A 3 25.09 14.47 6.84
C THR A 3 24.08 14.34 5.68
N LYS A 4 23.34 13.24 5.65
CA LYS A 4 22.28 13.00 4.66
C LYS A 4 21.11 13.93 4.99
N LYS A 5 21.09 15.13 4.38
CA LYS A 5 19.96 16.06 4.42
C LYS A 5 18.70 15.32 3.97
N ARG A 6 17.77 15.09 4.89
CA ARG A 6 16.41 14.66 4.54
C ARG A 6 15.74 15.82 3.79
N LEU A 7 15.40 15.59 2.52
CA LEU A 7 14.47 16.42 1.79
C LEU A 7 13.08 16.12 2.36
N THR A 8 12.58 17.01 3.21
CA THR A 8 11.18 17.03 3.61
C THR A 8 10.35 17.21 2.32
N ASN A 9 9.39 16.32 2.07
CA ASN A 9 8.54 16.22 0.87
C ASN A 9 8.95 15.21 -0.23
N VAL A 10 9.73 14.18 0.09
CA VAL A 10 9.84 13.00 -0.80
C VAL A 10 9.03 11.87 -0.17
N PRO A 11 7.92 11.41 -0.79
CA PRO A 11 7.28 10.18 -0.35
C PRO A 11 8.33 9.09 -0.36
N VAL A 12 8.41 8.30 0.71
CA VAL A 12 9.33 7.18 0.82
C VAL A 12 8.95 6.19 -0.29
N LEU A 13 9.51 6.39 -1.49
CA LEU A 13 9.49 5.43 -2.56
C LEU A 13 10.28 4.24 -2.03
N HIS A 14 9.54 3.25 -1.54
CA HIS A 14 10.07 1.94 -1.24
C HIS A 14 11.00 1.54 -2.39
N SER A 15 12.21 1.12 -2.05
CA SER A 15 13.26 0.77 -3.01
C SER A 15 12.94 -0.49 -3.84
N GLU A 16 11.72 -1.00 -3.74
CA GLU A 16 11.21 -2.19 -4.40
C GLU A 16 10.25 -1.79 -5.53
N VAL A 17 10.55 -2.27 -6.74
CA VAL A 17 9.73 -1.98 -7.92
C VAL A 17 8.48 -2.86 -7.89
N LYS A 18 7.31 -2.23 -7.99
CA LYS A 18 6.03 -2.96 -8.05
C LYS A 18 6.04 -3.92 -9.25
N GLN A 19 5.72 -5.18 -9.01
CA GLN A 19 5.51 -6.18 -10.06
C GLN A 19 4.01 -6.35 -10.33
N ARG A 20 3.66 -6.67 -11.58
CA ARG A 20 2.26 -6.87 -11.97
C ARG A 20 1.74 -8.17 -11.38
N HIS A 21 0.67 -8.07 -10.59
CA HIS A 21 -0.07 -9.21 -10.05
C HIS A 21 -1.54 -9.09 -10.48
N GLN A 22 -2.17 -10.23 -10.73
CA GLN A 22 -3.60 -10.30 -11.03
C GLN A 22 -4.32 -11.02 -9.90
N ILE A 23 -5.42 -10.45 -9.44
CA ILE A 23 -6.31 -11.07 -8.46
C ILE A 23 -7.73 -11.15 -9.04
N VAL A 24 -8.46 -12.19 -8.66
CA VAL A 24 -9.88 -12.35 -9.01
C VAL A 24 -10.68 -12.16 -7.73
N VAL A 25 -11.61 -11.21 -7.76
CA VAL A 25 -12.47 -10.86 -6.63
C VAL A 25 -13.90 -10.66 -7.11
N THR A 26 -14.87 -10.75 -6.21
CA THR A 26 -16.27 -10.46 -6.56
C THR A 26 -16.46 -8.98 -6.90
N PRO A 27 -17.45 -8.62 -7.74
CA PRO A 27 -17.72 -7.21 -8.07
C PRO A 27 -17.94 -6.35 -6.83
N THR A 28 -18.67 -6.84 -5.84
CA THR A 28 -18.93 -6.13 -4.58
C THR A 28 -17.66 -5.83 -3.80
N ALA A 29 -16.72 -6.79 -3.74
CA ALA A 29 -15.43 -6.58 -3.09
C ALA A 29 -14.59 -5.53 -3.84
N TRP A 30 -14.58 -5.58 -5.16
CA TRP A 30 -13.87 -4.60 -5.99
C TRP A 30 -14.42 -3.17 -5.80
N GLU A 31 -15.74 -2.99 -5.86
CA GLU A 31 -16.36 -1.68 -5.64
C GLU A 31 -16.10 -1.13 -4.24
N THR A 32 -16.10 -2.00 -3.23
CA THR A 32 -15.80 -1.61 -1.85
C THR A 32 -14.35 -1.15 -1.71
N MET A 33 -13.39 -1.90 -2.29
CA MET A 33 -11.98 -1.51 -2.28
C MET A 33 -11.74 -0.18 -3.00
N LYS A 34 -12.42 0.08 -4.13
CA LYS A 34 -12.34 1.37 -4.83
C LYS A 34 -12.82 2.52 -3.94
N LYS A 35 -13.99 2.37 -3.30
CA LYS A 35 -14.55 3.38 -2.39
C LYS A 35 -13.64 3.66 -1.21
N GLU A 36 -13.08 2.61 -0.61
CA GLU A 36 -12.16 2.73 0.52
C GLU A 36 -10.86 3.44 0.12
N ALA A 37 -10.30 3.08 -1.04
CA ALA A 37 -9.10 3.71 -1.56
C ALA A 37 -9.33 5.20 -1.86
N ASP A 38 -10.47 5.54 -2.48
CA ASP A 38 -10.89 6.92 -2.76
C ASP A 38 -11.06 7.73 -1.47
N SER A 39 -11.78 7.19 -0.47
CA SER A 39 -11.96 7.84 0.83
C SER A 39 -10.65 8.11 1.57
N ARG A 40 -9.61 7.32 1.31
CA ARG A 40 -8.26 7.49 1.89
C ARG A 40 -7.32 8.31 1.01
N GLY A 41 -7.74 8.68 -0.21
CA GLY A 41 -6.90 9.36 -1.18
C GLY A 41 -5.72 8.52 -1.68
N ILE A 42 -5.84 7.19 -1.71
CA ILE A 42 -4.80 6.26 -2.15
C ILE A 42 -5.27 5.39 -3.32
N SER A 43 -4.35 4.66 -3.96
CA SER A 43 -4.71 3.67 -4.98
C SER A 43 -5.18 2.36 -4.35
N VAL A 44 -5.99 1.58 -5.07
CA VAL A 44 -6.38 0.22 -4.66
C VAL A 44 -5.16 -0.68 -4.47
N SER A 45 -4.11 -0.52 -5.29
CA SER A 45 -2.85 -1.25 -5.11
C SER A 45 -2.18 -0.91 -3.78
N GLU A 46 -2.17 0.36 -3.38
CA GLU A 46 -1.62 0.80 -2.09
C GLU A 46 -2.46 0.25 -0.91
N LEU A 47 -3.78 0.19 -1.07
CA LEU A 47 -4.69 -0.41 -0.09
C LEU A 47 -4.34 -1.91 0.12
N ILE A 48 -4.14 -2.65 -0.96
CA ILE A 48 -3.79 -4.09 -0.92
C ILE A 48 -2.39 -4.30 -0.32
N GLU A 49 -1.41 -3.48 -0.69
CA GLU A 49 -0.06 -3.55 -0.10
C GLU A 49 -0.09 -3.24 1.39
N GLY A 50 -0.85 -2.23 1.82
CA GLY A 50 -1.03 -1.90 3.24
C GLY A 50 -1.65 -3.05 4.03
N PHE A 51 -2.69 -3.69 3.48
CA PHE A 51 -3.28 -4.89 4.07
C PHE A 51 -2.24 -6.02 4.19
N GLY A 52 -1.54 -6.35 3.11
CA GLY A 52 -0.55 -7.43 3.09
C GLY A 52 0.59 -7.21 4.09
N ARG A 53 1.10 -5.98 4.19
CA ARG A 53 2.12 -5.61 5.20
C ARG A 53 1.59 -5.71 6.63
N GLY A 54 0.29 -5.45 6.83
CA GLY A 54 -0.38 -5.57 8.13
C GLY A 54 -0.51 -7.01 8.64
N LEU A 55 -0.48 -8.01 7.76
CA LEU A 55 -0.58 -9.43 8.16
C LEU A 55 0.66 -9.92 8.93
N ILE A 56 1.86 -9.43 8.57
CA ILE A 56 3.12 -9.86 9.20
C ILE A 56 3.26 -9.34 10.64
N ASN A 57 2.60 -8.21 10.95
CA ASN A 57 2.68 -7.57 12.26
C ASN A 57 1.68 -8.11 13.28
N GLN A 58 0.82 -9.06 12.90
CA GLN A 58 -0.06 -9.77 13.83
C GLN A 58 0.61 -11.09 14.23
N LYS A 59 1.52 -11.05 15.23
CA LYS A 59 1.87 -12.28 15.94
C LYS A 59 0.63 -12.76 16.71
N PRO A 60 0.20 -14.03 16.60
CA PRO A 60 -0.75 -14.57 17.55
C PRO A 60 -0.12 -14.47 18.95
N SER A 61 -0.88 -13.94 19.90
CA SER A 61 -0.53 -13.90 21.32
C SER A 61 -0.44 -15.29 21.92
#